data_AF-G6FUG8-F1
#
_entry.id   AF-G6FUG8-F1
#
_cell.length_a   1.000
_cell.length_b   1.000
_cell.length_c   1.000
_cell.angle_alpha   90.00
_cell.angle_beta   90.00
_cell.angle_gamma   90.00
#
_symmetry.space_group_name_H-M   'P 1'
#
loop_
_entity.id
_entity.type
_entity.pdbx_description
1 polymer ?
#
loop_
_entity_poly.entity_id
_entity_poly.type
_entity_poly.pdbx_seq_one_letter_code
_entity_poly.pdbx_strand_id
1 'polypeptide(L)'
;MIVKIKGGENTMLPKVLPNLKNVFGSVVEDFGIPGIVAVIVLPIAIPVVAVAGKSLTKTAIKGGIVLYENSRRAIAAVSENFTDIVAQARAELPAAENSRHLRRIR
;
A
#
# COMPACT_ATOMS: atom_id res chain seq x y z
N MET A 1 7.38 40.94 53.41
CA MET A 1 6.28 41.52 52.59
C MET A 1 6.93 42.58 51.73
N ILE A 2 7.19 42.38 50.44
CA ILE A 2 6.24 42.46 49.32
C ILE A 2 6.86 41.70 48.13
N VAL A 3 6.11 40.73 47.57
CA VAL A 3 6.46 40.04 46.34
C VAL A 3 5.98 40.90 45.17
N LYS A 4 6.90 41.28 44.27
CA LYS A 4 6.61 42.07 43.08
C LYS A 4 6.27 41.14 41.93
N ILE A 5 4.97 40.97 41.65
CA ILE A 5 4.48 40.32 40.43
C ILE A 5 4.60 41.34 39.29
N LYS A 6 5.39 41.01 38.25
CA LYS A 6 5.40 41.76 36.99
C LYS A 6 5.03 40.80 35.87
N GLY A 7 3.79 40.95 35.40
CA GLY A 7 3.24 40.18 34.28
C GLY A 7 3.98 40.43 32.98
N GLY A 8 3.79 39.49 32.06
CA GLY A 8 4.34 39.52 30.70
C GLY A 8 4.24 38.13 30.08
N GLU A 9 3.09 37.87 29.47
CA GLU A 9 2.72 36.75 28.60
C GLU A 9 3.90 35.98 27.96
N ASN A 10 4.02 34.69 28.27
CA ASN A 10 4.78 33.75 27.44
C ASN A 10 3.83 32.63 27.02
N THR A 11 2.87 32.96 26.16
CA THR A 11 2.18 31.94 25.37
C THR A 11 3.26 31.20 24.58
N MET A 12 3.55 29.97 25.00
CA MET A 12 4.39 29.04 24.24
C MET A 12 3.72 28.82 22.89
N LEU A 13 4.17 29.57 21.87
CA LEU A 13 3.92 29.19 20.49
C LEU A 13 4.59 27.82 20.28
N PRO A 14 3.87 26.77 19.87
CA PRO A 14 4.49 25.50 19.56
C PRO A 14 5.46 25.77 18.40
N LYS A 15 6.76 25.53 18.65
CA LYS A 15 7.87 25.76 17.72
C LYS A 15 7.85 24.69 16.64
N VAL A 16 6.76 24.62 15.87
CA VAL A 16 6.51 23.65 14.79
C VAL A 16 6.81 24.28 13.43
N LEU A 17 7.62 25.34 13.40
CA LEU A 17 8.34 25.70 12.19
C LEU A 17 9.74 25.10 12.29
N PRO A 18 10.08 24.10 11.44
CA PRO A 18 11.48 23.74 11.27
C PRO A 18 12.24 25.02 10.89
N ASN A 19 13.35 25.28 11.58
CA ASN A 19 14.21 26.40 11.20
C ASN A 19 14.73 26.09 9.79
N LEU A 20 14.25 26.85 8.81
CA LEU A 20 14.59 26.66 7.40
C LEU A 20 16.11 26.64 7.17
N LYS A 21 16.84 27.43 7.98
CA LYS A 21 18.30 27.44 8.05
C LYS A 21 18.91 26.08 8.42
N ASN A 22 18.28 25.30 9.31
CA ASN A 22 18.81 24.01 9.77
C ASN A 22 18.52 22.88 8.76
N VAL A 23 17.40 22.97 8.04
CA VAL A 23 17.06 22.03 6.95
C VAL A 23 17.96 22.26 5.74
N PHE A 24 18.19 23.53 5.37
CA PHE A 24 19.13 23.83 4.28
C PHE A 24 20.58 23.61 4.70
N GLY A 25 20.95 23.90 5.94
CA GLY A 25 22.27 23.59 6.49
C GLY A 25 22.59 22.10 6.38
N SER A 26 21.72 21.23 6.89
CA SER A 26 21.91 19.77 6.84
C SER A 26 22.02 19.21 5.43
N VAL A 27 21.17 19.65 4.49
CA VAL A 27 21.25 19.17 3.09
C VAL A 27 22.55 19.63 2.41
N VAL A 28 23.07 20.81 2.76
CA VAL A 28 24.34 21.32 2.19
C VAL A 28 25.56 20.67 2.86
N GLU A 29 25.49 20.37 4.15
CA GLU A 29 26.55 19.67 4.89
C GLU A 29 26.66 18.19 4.46
N ASP A 30 25.51 17.52 4.25
CA ASP A 30 25.45 16.10 3.88
C ASP A 30 25.67 15.87 2.37
N PHE A 31 25.22 16.79 1.51
CA PHE A 31 25.25 16.60 0.05
C PHE A 31 26.08 17.63 -0.73
N GLY A 32 26.68 18.62 -0.06
CA GLY A 32 27.52 19.64 -0.70
C GLY A 32 26.78 20.49 -1.75
N ILE A 33 27.48 20.87 -2.82
CA ILE A 33 26.93 21.67 -3.93
C ILE A 33 25.67 21.04 -4.56
N PRO A 34 25.60 19.72 -4.82
CA PRO A 34 24.37 19.05 -5.25
C PRO A 34 23.16 19.28 -4.32
N GLY A 35 23.39 19.35 -3.00
CA GLY A 35 22.34 19.62 -2.01
C GLY A 35 21.71 21.01 -2.18
N ILE A 36 22.51 22.02 -2.52
CA ILE A 36 22.03 23.39 -2.79
C ILE A 36 21.12 23.40 -4.02
N VAL A 37 21.52 22.72 -5.08
CA VAL A 37 20.73 22.65 -6.33
C VAL A 37 19.39 21.95 -6.06
N ALA A 38 19.40 20.85 -5.30
CA ALA A 38 18.18 20.14 -4.94
C ALA A 38 17.20 21.04 -4.17
N VAL A 39 17.69 21.83 -3.22
CA VAL A 39 16.90 22.77 -2.42
C VAL A 39 16.19 23.83 -3.28
N ILE A 40 16.87 24.36 -4.29
CA ILE A 40 16.31 25.39 -5.18
C ILE A 40 15.23 24.79 -6.09
N VAL A 41 15.43 23.57 -6.57
CA VAL A 41 14.51 22.89 -7.49
C VAL A 41 13.32 22.27 -6.75
N LEU A 42 13.49 21.92 -5.47
CA LEU A 42 12.47 21.27 -4.63
C LEU A 42 11.08 21.97 -4.64
N PRO A 43 10.95 23.29 -4.44
CA PRO A 43 9.63 23.95 -4.45
C PRO A 43 8.92 23.90 -5.80
N ILE A 44 9.65 23.70 -6.91
CA ILE A 44 9.07 23.53 -8.25
C ILE A 44 8.72 22.05 -8.50
N ALA A 45 9.54 21.13 -7.99
CA ALA A 45 9.33 19.70 -8.14
C ALA A 45 8.16 19.16 -7.28
N ILE A 46 8.00 19.65 -6.06
CA ILE A 46 6.92 19.24 -5.13
C ILE A 46 5.53 19.33 -5.77
N PRO A 47 5.08 20.46 -6.36
CA PRO A 47 3.75 20.55 -6.94
C PRO A 47 3.55 19.59 -8.13
N VAL A 48 4.59 19.36 -8.94
CA VAL A 48 4.53 18.40 -10.06
C VAL A 48 4.29 16.98 -9.56
N VAL A 49 5.06 16.55 -8.55
CA VAL A 49 4.91 15.23 -7.92
C VAL A 49 3.59 15.12 -7.16
N ALA A 50 3.13 16.18 -6.50
CA ALA A 50 1.86 16.17 -5.78
C ALA A 50 0.65 16.03 -6.73
N VAL A 51 0.68 16.72 -7.87
CA VAL A 51 -0.37 16.62 -8.90
C VAL A 51 -0.35 15.23 -9.56
N ALA A 52 0.82 14.72 -9.93
CA ALA A 52 0.98 13.39 -10.50
C ALA A 52 0.59 12.28 -9.50
N GLY A 53 1.03 12.41 -8.25
CA GLY A 53 0.78 11.47 -7.16
C GLY A 53 -0.70 11.30 -6.88
N LYS A 54 -1.48 12.39 -6.89
CA LYS A 54 -2.94 12.33 -6.71
C LYS A 54 -3.62 11.45 -7.76
N SER A 55 -3.22 11.57 -9.02
CA SER A 55 -3.77 10.75 -10.11
C SER A 55 -3.32 9.29 -9.98
N LEU A 56 -2.06 9.05 -9.61
CA LEU A 56 -1.52 7.71 -9.40
C LEU A 56 -2.24 6.98 -8.27
N THR A 57 -2.44 7.63 -7.13
CA THR A 57 -3.18 7.07 -5.99
C THR A 57 -4.63 6.75 -6.37
N LYS A 58 -5.31 7.66 -7.10
CA LYS A 58 -6.69 7.40 -7.55
C LYS A 58 -6.76 6.20 -8.50
N THR A 59 -5.82 6.09 -9.43
CA THR A 59 -5.74 4.95 -10.36
C THR A 59 -5.41 3.66 -9.63
N ALA A 60 -4.50 3.69 -8.65
CA ALA A 60 -4.17 2.53 -7.83
C ALA A 60 -5.39 2.05 -7.01
N ILE A 61 -6.13 2.96 -6.38
CA ILE A 61 -7.34 2.63 -5.63
C ILE A 61 -8.41 2.05 -6.56
N LYS A 62 -8.74 2.75 -7.67
CA LYS A 62 -9.75 2.27 -8.62
C LYS A 62 -9.35 0.96 -9.28
N GLY A 63 -8.09 0.86 -9.71
CA GLY A 63 -7.53 -0.35 -10.30
C GLY A 63 -7.54 -1.52 -9.33
N GLY A 64 -7.21 -1.28 -8.05
CA GLY A 64 -7.28 -2.29 -7.00
C GLY A 64 -8.71 -2.80 -6.78
N ILE A 65 -9.71 -1.91 -6.75
CA ILE A 65 -11.12 -2.30 -6.64
C ILE A 65 -11.54 -3.16 -7.84
N VAL A 66 -11.27 -2.70 -9.07
CA VAL A 66 -11.64 -3.42 -10.30
C VAL A 66 -10.94 -4.78 -10.38
N LEU A 67 -9.65 -4.84 -10.03
CA LEU A 67 -8.89 -6.10 -10.01
C LEU A 67 -9.43 -7.06 -8.95
N TYR A 68 -9.85 -6.56 -7.79
CA TYR A 68 -10.45 -7.38 -6.74
C TYR A 68 -11.81 -7.96 -7.17
N GLU A 69 -12.68 -7.13 -7.76
CA GLU A 69 -13.98 -7.58 -8.27
C GLU A 69 -13.81 -8.58 -9.42
N ASN A 70 -12.91 -8.31 -10.36
CA ASN A 70 -12.64 -9.19 -11.48
C ASN A 70 -11.97 -10.49 -11.04
N SER A 71 -11.08 -10.46 -10.04
CA SER A 71 -10.44 -11.68 -9.53
C SER A 71 -11.46 -12.60 -8.85
N ARG A 72 -12.42 -12.08 -8.07
CA ARG A 72 -13.50 -12.91 -7.52
C ARG A 72 -14.33 -13.58 -8.63
N ARG A 73 -14.67 -12.84 -9.69
CA ARG A 73 -15.41 -13.38 -10.84
C ARG A 73 -14.61 -14.44 -11.60
N ALA A 74 -13.32 -14.17 -11.83
CA ALA A 74 -12.42 -15.10 -12.49
C ALA A 74 -12.24 -16.39 -11.67
N ILE A 75 -12.06 -16.29 -10.35
CA ILE A 75 -11.97 -17.44 -9.45
C ILE A 75 -13.28 -18.24 -9.47
N ALA A 76 -14.44 -17.60 -9.46
CA ALA A 76 -15.73 -18.29 -9.54
C ALA A 76 -15.89 -19.05 -10.87
N ALA A 77 -15.56 -18.42 -12.00
CA ALA A 77 -15.62 -19.06 -13.31
C ALA A 77 -14.62 -20.21 -13.45
N VAL A 78 -13.40 -20.05 -12.93
CA VAL A 78 -12.39 -21.12 -12.91
C VAL A 78 -12.81 -22.24 -11.96
N SER A 79 -13.44 -21.94 -10.82
CA SER A 79 -13.88 -22.95 -9.86
C SER A 79 -14.92 -23.90 -10.44
N GLU A 80 -15.84 -23.40 -11.27
CA GLU A 80 -16.83 -24.24 -11.97
C GLU A 80 -16.13 -25.22 -12.92
N ASN A 81 -15.33 -24.70 -13.86
CA ASN A 81 -14.63 -25.53 -14.84
C ASN A 81 -13.57 -26.45 -14.20
N PHE A 82 -12.93 -26.03 -13.12
CA PHE A 82 -11.98 -26.84 -12.37
C PHE A 82 -12.66 -28.00 -11.64
N THR A 83 -13.89 -27.79 -11.14
CA THR A 83 -14.65 -28.85 -10.47
C THR A 83 -14.99 -29.97 -11.47
N ASP A 84 -15.38 -29.61 -12.69
CA ASP A 84 -15.69 -30.58 -13.75
C ASP A 84 -14.45 -31.37 -14.17
N ILE A 85 -13.30 -30.70 -14.38
CA ILE A 85 -12.04 -31.38 -14.72
C ILE A 85 -11.58 -32.31 -13.59
N VAL A 86 -11.70 -31.88 -12.32
CA VAL A 86 -11.36 -32.72 -11.16
C VAL A 86 -12.33 -33.90 -11.03
N ALA A 87 -13.62 -33.70 -11.29
CA ALA A 87 -14.61 -34.77 -11.28
C ALA A 87 -14.34 -35.79 -12.38
N GLN A 88 -14.03 -35.33 -13.59
CA GLN A 88 -13.63 -36.18 -14.71
C GLN A 88 -12.35 -36.95 -14.38
N ALA A 89 -11.31 -36.28 -13.86
CA ALA A 89 -10.08 -36.95 -13.44
C ALA A 89 -10.31 -37.97 -12.32
N ARG A 90 -11.22 -37.70 -11.37
CA ARG A 90 -11.60 -38.65 -10.31
C ARG A 90 -12.41 -39.84 -10.80
N ALA A 91 -13.19 -39.67 -11.87
CA ALA A 91 -13.93 -40.74 -12.52
C ALA A 91 -13.02 -41.60 -13.41
N GLU A 92 -11.98 -41.00 -14.01
CA GLU A 92 -10.96 -41.70 -14.79
C GLU A 92 -9.90 -42.39 -13.91
N LEU A 93 -9.67 -41.88 -12.69
CA LEU A 93 -8.94 -42.62 -11.67
C LEU A 93 -9.75 -43.88 -11.35
N PRO A 94 -9.14 -45.09 -11.42
CA PRO A 94 -9.82 -46.29 -10.98
C PRO A 94 -10.07 -46.18 -9.49
N ALA A 95 -11.27 -45.71 -9.11
CA ALA A 95 -11.81 -46.02 -7.80
C ALA A 95 -11.70 -47.53 -7.69
N ALA A 96 -11.09 -48.02 -6.62
CA ALA A 96 -10.98 -49.43 -6.35
C ALA A 96 -12.38 -50.03 -6.15
N GLU A 97 -13.13 -50.19 -7.24
CA GLU A 97 -14.39 -50.89 -7.34
C GLU A 97 -14.09 -52.39 -7.40
N ASN A 98 -13.39 -52.88 -6.38
CA ASN A 98 -13.03 -54.30 -6.29
C ASN A 98 -13.59 -54.95 -5.02
N SER A 99 -14.72 -54.44 -4.48
CA SER A 99 -15.24 -54.95 -3.19
C SER A 99 -16.75 -55.13 -3.09
N ARG A 100 -17.52 -54.89 -4.16
CA ARG A 100 -18.97 -55.19 -4.16
C ARG A 100 -19.36 -56.43 -4.98
N HIS A 101 -18.52 -56.90 -5.89
CA HIS A 101 -18.80 -58.13 -6.65
C HIS A 101 -18.45 -59.42 -5.87
N LEU A 102 -17.51 -59.36 -4.92
CA LEU A 102 -17.04 -60.54 -4.16
C LEU A 102 -17.89 -60.88 -2.91
N ARG A 103 -19.01 -60.19 -2.65
CA ARG A 103 -19.95 -60.55 -1.56
C ARG A 103 -21.11 -61.46 -2.00
N ARG A 104 -21.16 -61.86 -3.27
CA ARG A 104 -22.14 -62.83 -3.79
C ARG A 104 -21.60 -64.26 -3.81
N ILE A 105 -20.38 -64.49 -3.31
CA ILE A 105 -19.71 -65.80 -3.32
C ILE A 105 -19.16 -66.14 -1.92
N ARG A 106 -19.95 -65.95 -0.87
CA ARG A 106 -19.74 -66.62 0.42
C ARG A 106 -21.07 -67.01 1.02
#